data_AF-A0A9D1F017-F1
#
_entry.id   AF-A0A9D1F017-F1
#
_cell.length_a   1.000
_cell.length_b   1.000
_cell.length_c   1.000
_cell.angle_alpha   90.00
_cell.angle_beta   90.00
_cell.angle_gamma   90.00
#
_symmetry.space_group_name_H-M   'P 1'
#
loop_
_entity.id
_entity.type
_entity.pdbx_description
1 polymer ?
#
loop_
_entity_poly.entity_id
_entity_poly.type
_entity_poly.pdbx_seq_one_letter_code
_entity_poly.pdbx_strand_id
1 'polypeptide(L)'
;MKKFAFTLAEVLITLGIIGIVAAMTLPAIIQKQQEKVTVTKVKEAYSIISQAYFRAIEENGGDISTWDCAKYTTVTGGACVVDEFKKFLNFISDREERPNDSIPYSLNLQPINNNAHYKNLYSLTLANGFILKFASSYHSCDTYKNWDVAEIEKFRCAIYVDINGEKGPNALGRDVFTFKIHKNTISPAGNVTEPYYYFDRVCKINAQNEFWDGGVNGMSCTGWVIANENLEYLHCTGLSYKRNTKCK
;
A
#
# COMPACT_ATOMS: atom_id res chain seq x y z
N MET A 1 -57.43 -32.91 -12.17
CA MET A 1 -56.55 -31.91 -11.53
C MET A 1 -56.10 -30.91 -12.59
N LYS A 2 -56.46 -29.62 -12.46
CA LYS A 2 -55.90 -28.57 -13.36
C LYS A 2 -54.44 -28.35 -12.96
N LYS A 3 -53.51 -28.58 -13.88
CA LYS A 3 -52.09 -28.24 -13.69
C LYS A 3 -51.94 -26.73 -13.92
N PHE A 4 -51.57 -25.98 -12.89
CA PHE A 4 -51.14 -24.60 -13.05
C PHE A 4 -49.74 -24.60 -13.66
N ALA A 5 -49.58 -23.98 -14.82
CA ALA A 5 -48.31 -23.79 -15.50
C ALA A 5 -48.11 -22.30 -15.73
N PHE A 6 -46.89 -21.82 -15.53
CA PHE A 6 -46.53 -20.43 -15.83
C PHE A 6 -46.61 -20.19 -17.33
N THR A 7 -47.13 -19.04 -17.72
CA THR A 7 -47.08 -18.57 -19.10
C THR A 7 -45.67 -18.13 -19.46
N LEU A 8 -45.32 -18.19 -20.75
CA LEU A 8 -44.05 -17.67 -21.25
C LEU A 8 -43.87 -16.18 -20.89
N ALA A 9 -44.96 -15.39 -20.94
CA ALA A 9 -44.93 -13.98 -20.59
C ALA A 9 -44.58 -13.75 -19.11
N GLU A 10 -45.15 -14.53 -18.19
CA GLU A 10 -44.83 -14.45 -16.75
C GLU A 10 -43.36 -14.79 -16.49
N VAL A 11 -42.81 -15.81 -17.15
CA VAL A 11 -41.39 -16.17 -17.03
C VAL A 11 -40.49 -15.07 -17.61
N LEU A 12 -40.85 -14.48 -18.76
CA LEU A 12 -40.04 -13.42 -19.38
C LEU A 12 -40.05 -12.12 -18.56
N ILE A 13 -41.19 -11.73 -17.99
CA ILE A 13 -41.29 -10.55 -17.14
C ILE A 13 -40.49 -10.76 -15.85
N THR A 14 -40.59 -11.93 -15.22
CA THR A 14 -39.84 -12.23 -13.98
C THR A 14 -38.33 -12.26 -14.23
N LEU A 15 -37.87 -12.92 -15.30
CA LEU A 15 -36.45 -12.89 -15.70
C LEU A 15 -35.97 -11.48 -16.08
N GLY A 16 -36.82 -10.69 -16.73
CA GLY A 16 -36.53 -9.29 -17.06
C GLY A 16 -36.33 -8.43 -15.81
N ILE A 17 -37.21 -8.54 -14.82
CA ILE A 17 -37.10 -7.82 -13.55
C ILE A 17 -35.84 -8.25 -12.79
N ILE A 18 -35.60 -9.55 -12.65
CA ILE A 18 -34.40 -10.08 -11.98
C ILE A 18 -33.13 -9.60 -12.69
N GLY A 19 -33.12 -9.60 -14.03
CA GLY A 19 -32.01 -9.13 -14.84
C GLY A 19 -31.67 -7.65 -14.61
N ILE A 20 -32.68 -6.78 -14.57
CA ILE A 20 -32.50 -5.35 -14.30
C ILE A 20 -31.95 -5.13 -12.89
N VAL A 21 -32.55 -5.78 -11.88
CA VAL A 21 -32.12 -5.63 -10.48
C VAL A 21 -30.69 -6.15 -10.29
N ALA A 22 -30.36 -7.31 -10.87
CA ALA A 22 -29.01 -7.87 -10.81
C ALA A 22 -27.99 -6.95 -11.49
N ALA A 23 -28.31 -6.40 -12.67
CA ALA A 23 -27.41 -5.49 -13.39
C ALA A 23 -27.08 -4.21 -12.59
N MET A 24 -28.03 -3.68 -11.81
CA MET A 24 -27.81 -2.51 -10.97
C MET A 24 -27.07 -2.82 -9.66
N THR A 25 -27.21 -4.03 -9.11
CA THR A 25 -26.70 -4.39 -7.77
C THR A 25 -25.36 -5.11 -7.79
N LEU A 26 -25.11 -5.95 -8.80
CA LEU A 26 -23.88 -6.76 -8.88
C LEU A 26 -22.60 -5.91 -8.90
N PRO A 27 -22.50 -4.81 -9.67
CA PRO A 27 -21.28 -4.00 -9.69
C PRO A 27 -20.94 -3.43 -8.30
N ALA A 28 -21.92 -2.91 -7.58
CA ALA A 28 -21.72 -2.32 -6.25
C ALA A 28 -21.31 -3.38 -5.20
N ILE A 29 -21.90 -4.58 -5.27
CA ILE A 29 -21.54 -5.69 -4.37
C ILE A 29 -20.12 -6.18 -4.65
N ILE A 30 -19.78 -6.38 -5.92
CA ILE A 30 -18.43 -6.83 -6.34
C ILE A 30 -17.39 -5.81 -5.89
N GLN A 31 -17.64 -4.52 -6.10
CA GLN A 31 -16.75 -3.45 -5.67
C GLN A 31 -16.52 -3.49 -4.16
N LYS A 32 -17.59 -3.53 -3.37
CA LYS A 32 -17.49 -3.59 -1.90
C LYS A 32 -16.75 -4.84 -1.41
N GLN A 33 -16.93 -5.97 -2.08
CA GLN A 33 -16.21 -7.20 -1.78
C GLN A 33 -14.72 -7.06 -2.11
N GLN A 34 -14.37 -6.50 -3.27
CA GLN A 34 -12.98 -6.24 -3.65
C GLN A 34 -12.29 -5.32 -2.64
N GLU A 35 -12.97 -4.25 -2.21
CA GLU A 35 -12.44 -3.33 -1.21
C GLU A 35 -12.16 -4.02 0.13
N LYS A 36 -13.08 -4.89 0.58
CA LYS A 36 -12.88 -5.69 1.79
C LYS A 36 -11.71 -6.67 1.66
N VAL A 37 -11.54 -7.27 0.48
CA VAL A 37 -10.37 -8.12 0.18
C VAL A 37 -9.09 -7.29 0.24
N THR A 38 -9.07 -6.09 -0.34
CA THR A 38 -7.92 -5.17 -0.27
C THR A 38 -7.56 -4.83 1.16
N VAL A 39 -8.52 -4.40 2.00
CA VAL A 39 -8.29 -4.12 3.43
C VAL A 39 -7.66 -5.31 4.14
N THR A 40 -8.18 -6.52 3.87
CA THR A 40 -7.67 -7.77 4.47
C THR A 40 -6.23 -8.03 4.05
N LYS A 41 -5.92 -7.89 2.76
CA LYS A 41 -4.56 -8.06 2.22
C LYS A 41 -3.57 -7.03 2.75
N VAL A 42 -3.98 -5.77 2.93
CA VAL A 42 -3.11 -4.73 3.52
C VAL A 42 -2.77 -5.05 4.97
N LYS A 43 -3.74 -5.55 5.74
CA LYS A 43 -3.50 -6.03 7.12
C LYS A 43 -2.59 -7.26 7.15
N GLU A 44 -2.80 -8.20 6.24
CA GLU A 44 -1.92 -9.36 6.08
C GLU A 44 -0.49 -8.94 5.75
N ALA A 45 -0.32 -8.05 4.76
CA ALA A 45 0.95 -7.47 4.40
C ALA A 45 1.63 -6.84 5.61
N TYR A 46 0.91 -6.01 6.37
CA TYR A 46 1.41 -5.38 7.59
C TYR A 46 1.88 -6.40 8.64
N SER A 47 1.13 -7.49 8.82
CA SER A 47 1.50 -8.56 9.74
C SER A 47 2.78 -9.27 9.30
N ILE A 48 2.89 -9.62 8.01
CA ILE A 48 4.06 -10.31 7.45
C ILE A 48 5.32 -9.45 7.60
N ILE A 49 5.27 -8.18 7.19
CA ILE A 49 6.43 -7.28 7.27
C ILE A 49 6.80 -6.94 8.72
N SER A 50 5.82 -6.83 9.62
CA SER A 50 6.08 -6.61 11.05
C SER A 50 6.77 -7.80 11.69
N GLN A 51 6.31 -9.02 11.39
CA GLN A 51 6.95 -10.24 11.88
C GLN A 51 8.38 -10.39 11.35
N ALA A 52 8.60 -10.14 10.06
CA ALA A 52 9.94 -10.17 9.47
C ALA A 52 10.87 -9.12 10.11
N TYR A 53 10.36 -7.91 10.35
CA TYR A 53 11.09 -6.84 11.03
C TYR A 53 11.54 -7.23 12.45
N PHE A 54 10.64 -7.74 13.29
CA PHE A 54 10.99 -8.10 14.67
C PHE A 54 12.00 -9.25 14.72
N ARG A 55 11.89 -10.24 13.83
CA ARG A 55 12.88 -11.32 13.71
C ARG A 55 14.25 -10.82 13.28
N ALA A 56 14.28 -9.90 12.31
CA ALA A 56 15.53 -9.32 11.83
C ALA A 56 16.27 -8.51 12.92
N ILE A 57 15.52 -7.81 13.77
CA ILE A 57 16.10 -7.10 14.92
C ILE A 57 16.60 -8.07 15.99
N GLU A 58 15.86 -9.14 16.27
CA GLU A 58 16.26 -10.15 17.24
C GLU A 58 17.57 -10.85 16.84
N GLU A 59 17.74 -11.18 15.56
CA GLU A 59 18.93 -11.87 15.06
C GLU A 59 20.16 -10.95 14.98
N ASN A 60 20.00 -9.74 14.45
CA ASN A 60 21.13 -8.82 14.24
C ASN A 60 21.53 -8.05 15.51
N GLY A 61 20.62 -7.94 16.47
CA GLY A 61 20.78 -7.11 17.66
C GLY A 61 20.76 -5.61 17.34
N GLY A 62 20.30 -4.81 18.31
CA GLY A 62 20.24 -3.35 18.15
C GLY A 62 19.09 -2.88 17.24
N ASP A 63 19.26 -1.74 16.58
CA ASP A 63 18.25 -1.16 15.70
C ASP A 63 18.72 -1.20 14.24
N ILE A 64 17.82 -0.96 13.28
CA ILE A 64 18.18 -1.03 11.85
C ILE A 64 19.35 -0.10 11.48
N SER A 65 19.53 1.02 12.19
CA SER A 65 20.63 1.95 11.91
C SER A 65 22.01 1.41 12.33
N THR A 66 22.05 0.32 13.09
CA THR A 66 23.29 -0.35 13.49
C THR A 66 23.66 -1.56 12.62
N TRP A 67 22.83 -1.93 11.65
CA TRP A 67 23.12 -3.06 10.76
C TRP A 67 24.33 -2.76 9.87
N ASP A 68 25.25 -3.72 9.74
CA ASP A 68 26.49 -3.57 8.97
C ASP A 68 26.22 -3.60 7.46
N CYS A 69 25.81 -2.45 6.95
CA CYS A 69 25.61 -2.23 5.52
C CYS A 69 26.92 -1.89 4.78
N ALA A 70 28.12 -2.13 5.36
CA ALA A 70 29.41 -1.70 4.82
C ALA A 70 29.77 -2.28 3.44
N LYS A 71 29.06 -3.33 2.98
CA LYS A 71 29.16 -3.84 1.59
C LYS A 71 28.62 -2.86 0.55
N TYR A 72 27.87 -1.84 0.96
CA TYR A 72 27.20 -0.86 0.09
C TYR A 72 27.90 0.50 0.17
N THR A 73 28.90 0.72 -0.69
CA THR A 73 29.76 1.93 -0.68
C THR A 73 29.07 3.20 -1.19
N THR A 74 27.85 3.13 -1.73
CA THR A 74 27.06 4.28 -2.22
C THR A 74 25.54 4.14 -2.03
N VAL A 75 25.05 3.06 -1.42
CA VAL A 75 23.61 2.72 -1.34
C VAL A 75 23.26 2.22 0.06
N THR A 76 23.35 3.10 1.04
CA THR A 76 22.98 2.77 2.43
C THR A 76 21.47 2.93 2.58
N GLY A 77 20.75 1.82 2.68
CA GLY A 77 19.33 1.83 3.03
C GLY A 77 18.58 0.62 2.50
N GLY A 78 18.04 0.74 1.28
CA GLY A 78 17.07 -0.21 0.73
C GLY A 78 17.63 -1.62 0.51
N ALA A 79 18.78 -1.77 -0.16
CA ALA A 79 19.38 -3.09 -0.42
C ALA A 79 19.67 -3.87 0.87
N CYS A 80 20.28 -3.19 1.84
CA CYS A 80 20.65 -3.78 3.13
C CYS A 80 19.41 -4.25 3.90
N VAL A 81 18.37 -3.41 3.97
CA VAL A 81 17.10 -3.76 4.61
C VAL A 81 16.44 -4.95 3.91
N VAL A 82 16.45 -4.99 2.57
CA VAL A 82 15.92 -6.13 1.80
C VAL A 82 16.66 -7.42 2.13
N ASP A 83 18.00 -7.38 2.16
CA ASP A 83 18.83 -8.56 2.40
C ASP A 83 18.64 -9.16 3.79
N GLU A 84 18.35 -8.31 4.78
CA GLU A 84 18.05 -8.75 6.12
C GLU A 84 16.61 -9.27 6.23
N PHE A 85 15.65 -8.58 5.61
CA PHE A 85 14.25 -8.99 5.63
C PHE A 85 14.01 -10.30 4.88
N LYS A 86 14.69 -10.51 3.74
CA LYS A 86 14.49 -11.71 2.90
C LYS A 86 14.80 -13.02 3.63
N LYS A 87 15.65 -13.00 4.68
CA LYS A 87 15.94 -14.18 5.52
C LYS A 87 14.70 -14.70 6.27
N PHE A 88 13.76 -13.81 6.58
CA PHE A 88 12.58 -14.12 7.37
C PHE A 88 11.27 -14.10 6.57
N LEU A 89 11.37 -13.86 5.26
CA LEU A 89 10.24 -13.82 4.34
C LEU A 89 10.23 -15.07 3.48
N ASN A 90 9.04 -15.59 3.21
CA ASN A 90 8.87 -16.67 2.24
C ASN A 90 8.73 -16.07 0.83
N PHE A 91 9.82 -16.02 0.07
CA PHE A 91 9.88 -15.39 -1.25
C PHE A 91 10.17 -16.40 -2.36
N ILE A 92 9.75 -16.06 -3.59
CA ILE A 92 9.90 -16.90 -4.79
C ILE A 92 10.78 -16.27 -5.86
N SER A 93 10.94 -14.95 -5.88
CA SER A 93 11.86 -14.23 -6.75
C SER A 93 12.37 -12.97 -6.07
N ASP A 94 13.59 -12.56 -6.43
CA ASP A 94 14.28 -11.43 -5.83
C ASP A 94 14.70 -10.35 -6.84
N ARG A 95 15.50 -9.41 -6.35
CA ARG A 95 16.01 -8.27 -7.11
C ARG A 95 16.66 -8.67 -8.44
N GLU A 96 17.40 -9.78 -8.51
CA GLU A 96 18.14 -10.15 -9.72
C GLU A 96 17.18 -10.45 -10.88
N GLU A 97 16.00 -10.96 -10.56
CA GLU A 97 14.94 -11.26 -11.52
C GLU A 97 14.08 -10.03 -11.86
N ARG A 98 14.16 -8.96 -11.05
CA ARG A 98 13.35 -7.73 -11.20
C ARG A 98 14.18 -6.44 -11.02
N PRO A 99 15.20 -6.20 -11.87
CA PRO A 99 16.19 -5.15 -11.62
C PRO A 99 15.66 -3.71 -11.74
N ASN A 100 14.50 -3.49 -12.36
CA ASN A 100 13.96 -2.16 -12.68
C ASN A 100 12.46 -2.01 -12.38
N ASP A 101 11.97 -2.55 -11.25
CA ASP A 101 10.55 -2.39 -10.88
C ASP A 101 10.24 -0.90 -10.59
N SER A 102 8.97 -0.52 -10.69
CA SER A 102 8.50 0.84 -10.48
C SER A 102 7.08 0.88 -9.91
N ILE A 103 6.73 2.06 -9.38
CA ILE A 103 5.37 2.40 -9.01
C ILE A 103 4.93 3.52 -9.96
N PRO A 104 4.26 3.18 -11.07
CA PRO A 104 4.02 4.12 -12.17
C PRO A 104 2.89 5.11 -11.89
N TYR A 105 1.96 4.82 -10.97
CA TYR A 105 0.77 5.65 -10.79
C TYR A 105 0.55 6.08 -9.34
N SER A 106 -0.01 7.28 -9.20
CA SER A 106 -0.52 7.78 -7.93
C SER A 106 -1.99 7.38 -7.71
N LEU A 107 -2.56 7.79 -6.58
CA LEU A 107 -3.93 7.48 -6.18
C LEU A 107 -5.00 7.80 -7.24
N ASN A 108 -4.81 8.88 -7.99
CA ASN A 108 -5.77 9.31 -9.03
C ASN A 108 -5.45 8.73 -10.42
N LEU A 109 -4.62 7.68 -10.47
CA LEU A 109 -4.20 6.98 -11.70
C LEU A 109 -3.46 7.89 -12.70
N GLN A 110 -2.85 8.97 -12.20
CA GLN A 110 -1.96 9.80 -13.01
C GLN A 110 -0.53 9.24 -12.95
N PRO A 111 0.21 9.29 -14.07
CA PRO A 111 1.58 8.79 -14.10
C PRO A 111 2.49 9.61 -13.19
N ILE A 112 3.39 8.93 -12.48
CA ILE A 112 4.43 9.53 -11.64
C ILE A 112 5.68 9.69 -12.51
N ASN A 113 5.93 10.92 -12.98
CA ASN A 113 6.96 11.15 -14.00
C ASN A 113 8.24 11.74 -13.41
N ASN A 114 8.11 12.61 -12.41
CA ASN A 114 9.19 13.47 -11.94
C ASN A 114 9.86 12.97 -10.66
N ASN A 115 9.46 11.81 -10.16
CA ASN A 115 9.94 11.29 -8.89
C ASN A 115 10.75 9.99 -9.05
N ALA A 116 12.06 10.10 -8.88
CA ALA A 116 12.99 8.98 -8.97
C ALA A 116 12.82 7.95 -7.85
N HIS A 117 12.14 8.29 -6.73
CA HIS A 117 11.92 7.39 -5.60
C HIS A 117 11.00 6.21 -5.94
N TYR A 118 10.26 6.29 -7.06
CA TYR A 118 9.30 5.28 -7.51
C TYR A 118 9.79 4.53 -8.75
N LYS A 119 11.08 4.68 -9.12
CA LYS A 119 11.71 4.04 -10.28
C LYS A 119 12.91 3.20 -9.82
N ASN A 120 13.24 2.17 -10.60
CA ASN A 120 14.38 1.27 -10.36
C ASN A 120 14.37 0.68 -8.94
N LEU A 121 13.20 0.27 -8.46
CA LEU A 121 13.00 -0.27 -7.12
C LEU A 121 13.56 -1.69 -7.02
N TYR A 122 14.18 -2.01 -5.89
CA TYR A 122 14.43 -3.40 -5.53
C TYR A 122 13.11 -4.03 -5.17
N SER A 123 12.84 -5.19 -5.75
CA SER A 123 11.60 -5.90 -5.49
C SER A 123 11.84 -7.34 -5.08
N LEU A 124 10.93 -7.83 -4.24
CA LEU A 124 10.93 -9.18 -3.70
C LEU A 124 9.51 -9.72 -3.81
N THR A 125 9.33 -10.81 -4.54
CA THR A 125 8.02 -11.45 -4.69
C THR A 125 7.84 -12.50 -3.63
N LEU A 126 6.81 -12.34 -2.80
CA LEU A 126 6.45 -13.29 -1.77
C LEU A 126 5.65 -14.47 -2.33
N ALA A 127 5.71 -15.62 -1.65
CA ALA A 127 4.97 -16.82 -2.04
C ALA A 127 3.43 -16.64 -2.04
N ASN A 128 2.91 -15.66 -1.28
CA ASN A 128 1.49 -15.30 -1.30
C ASN A 128 1.11 -14.36 -2.45
N GLY A 129 2.06 -13.99 -3.31
CA GLY A 129 1.87 -13.16 -4.49
C GLY A 129 2.00 -11.66 -4.26
N PHE A 130 2.35 -11.20 -3.05
CA PHE A 130 2.68 -9.79 -2.82
C PHE A 130 4.06 -9.47 -3.39
N ILE A 131 4.25 -8.24 -3.87
CA ILE A 131 5.56 -7.74 -4.27
C ILE A 131 5.95 -6.62 -3.32
N LEU A 132 6.97 -6.88 -2.51
CA LEU A 132 7.61 -5.86 -1.70
C LEU A 132 8.56 -5.06 -2.59
N LYS A 133 8.47 -3.73 -2.57
CA LYS A 133 9.32 -2.83 -3.32
C LYS A 133 10.01 -1.85 -2.39
N PHE A 134 11.29 -1.61 -2.63
CA PHE A 134 12.17 -0.79 -1.82
C PHE A 134 12.93 0.15 -2.75
N ALA A 135 13.07 1.42 -2.38
CA ALA A 135 13.83 2.35 -3.21
C ALA A 135 15.31 1.94 -3.29
N SER A 136 15.92 2.10 -4.46
CA SER A 136 17.33 1.74 -4.72
C SER A 136 18.32 2.86 -4.44
N SER A 137 17.86 4.06 -4.07
CA SER A 137 18.68 5.27 -3.91
C SER A 137 18.79 5.75 -2.46
N TYR A 138 19.55 6.85 -2.29
CA TYR A 138 19.86 7.64 -1.08
C TYR A 138 18.66 8.02 -0.17
N HIS A 139 17.43 7.65 -0.56
CA HIS A 139 16.16 8.00 0.09
C HIS A 139 15.28 6.81 0.42
N SER A 140 15.83 5.60 0.31
CA SER A 140 15.17 4.40 0.81
C SER A 140 15.07 4.38 2.32
N CYS A 141 16.08 4.96 2.98
CA CYS A 141 16.14 5.23 4.40
C CYS A 141 16.70 6.63 4.63
N ASP A 142 15.93 7.52 5.25
CA ASP A 142 16.37 8.88 5.58
C ASP A 142 16.69 8.98 7.08
N THR A 143 17.77 9.70 7.42
CA THR A 143 18.07 10.10 8.79
C THR A 143 18.04 11.62 8.95
N TYR A 144 17.00 12.17 9.57
CA TYR A 144 16.85 13.60 9.81
C TYR A 144 17.37 13.99 11.21
N LYS A 145 18.67 14.29 11.31
CA LYS A 145 19.27 14.71 12.60
C LYS A 145 18.84 16.10 13.08
N ASN A 146 18.49 17.00 12.15
CA ASN A 146 18.27 18.42 12.43
C ASN A 146 16.81 18.88 12.25
N TRP A 147 15.87 17.96 12.04
CA TRP A 147 14.46 18.29 11.90
C TRP A 147 13.75 18.21 13.26
N ASP A 148 12.83 19.14 13.53
CA ASP A 148 11.98 19.14 14.72
C ASP A 148 10.83 18.13 14.56
N VAL A 149 11.19 16.85 14.61
CA VAL A 149 10.28 15.71 14.54
C VAL A 149 10.52 14.77 15.72
N ALA A 150 9.51 13.98 16.07
CA ALA A 150 9.63 12.96 17.11
C ALA A 150 10.83 12.03 16.83
N GLU A 151 11.50 11.53 17.88
CA GLU A 151 12.72 10.73 17.77
C GLU A 151 12.54 9.51 16.84
N ILE A 152 11.36 8.90 16.88
CA ILE A 152 10.96 7.78 16.01
C ILE A 152 10.96 8.12 14.51
N GLU A 153 10.72 9.38 14.14
CA GLU A 153 10.70 9.88 12.76
C GLU A 153 12.08 10.33 12.25
N LYS A 154 13.07 10.43 13.13
CA LYS A 154 14.43 10.84 12.74
C LYS A 154 15.14 9.79 11.92
N PHE A 155 14.73 8.53 11.96
CA PHE A 155 15.16 7.48 11.04
C PHE A 155 13.94 6.77 10.50
N ARG A 156 13.82 6.72 9.17
CA ARG A 156 12.72 5.99 8.52
C ARG A 156 13.16 5.39 7.20
N CYS A 157 12.67 4.19 6.89
CA CYS A 157 12.77 3.59 5.57
C CYS A 157 11.39 3.38 4.95
N ALA A 158 11.24 3.58 3.64
CA ALA A 158 9.99 3.29 2.95
C ALA A 158 9.97 1.86 2.38
N ILE A 159 8.92 1.12 2.72
CA ILE A 159 8.53 -0.14 2.07
C ILE A 159 7.23 0.12 1.31
N TYR A 160 7.17 -0.32 0.06
CA TYR A 160 5.94 -0.36 -0.71
C TYR A 160 5.53 -1.82 -0.88
N VAL A 161 4.26 -2.13 -0.62
CA VAL A 161 3.71 -3.48 -0.79
C VAL A 161 2.65 -3.43 -1.86
N ASP A 162 2.92 -4.10 -2.97
CA ASP A 162 1.96 -4.42 -3.98
C ASP A 162 1.18 -5.67 -3.56
N ILE A 163 -0.13 -5.53 -3.32
CA ILE A 163 -0.97 -6.59 -2.77
C ILE A 163 -1.71 -7.42 -3.83
N ASN A 164 -1.59 -7.06 -5.10
CA ASN A 164 -2.19 -7.78 -6.23
C ASN A 164 -1.15 -8.33 -7.23
N GLY A 165 0.15 -8.09 -6.99
CA GLY A 165 1.26 -8.74 -7.67
C GLY A 165 1.55 -8.08 -9.01
N GLU A 166 1.71 -8.87 -10.08
CA GLU A 166 1.90 -8.33 -11.44
C GLU A 166 0.65 -7.66 -12.02
N LYS A 167 -0.48 -7.73 -11.31
CA LYS A 167 -1.72 -7.14 -11.78
C LYS A 167 -1.61 -5.63 -11.61
N GLY A 168 -1.53 -4.92 -12.72
CA GLY A 168 -1.62 -3.47 -12.70
C GLY A 168 -2.92 -2.93 -12.07
N PRO A 169 -3.03 -1.61 -11.90
CA PRO A 169 -2.11 -0.60 -12.44
C PRO A 169 -0.81 -0.40 -11.65
N ASN A 170 -0.67 -0.89 -10.42
CA ASN A 170 0.42 -0.55 -9.50
C ASN A 170 0.38 0.94 -9.12
N ALA A 171 -0.73 1.34 -8.52
CA ALA A 171 -1.06 2.69 -8.07
C ALA A 171 -1.03 2.84 -6.54
N LEU A 172 -0.36 3.88 -6.05
CA LEU A 172 -0.30 4.19 -4.63
C LEU A 172 -1.69 4.37 -4.02
N GLY A 173 -1.95 3.70 -2.90
CA GLY A 173 -3.20 3.76 -2.17
C GLY A 173 -4.37 3.01 -2.83
N ARG A 174 -4.14 2.23 -3.89
CA ARG A 174 -5.17 1.34 -4.49
C ARG A 174 -4.78 -0.12 -4.34
N ASP A 175 -3.61 -0.44 -4.86
CA ASP A 175 -3.03 -1.79 -4.87
C ASP A 175 -1.57 -1.80 -4.37
N VAL A 176 -0.89 -0.65 -4.39
CA VAL A 176 0.41 -0.44 -3.74
C VAL A 176 0.23 0.37 -2.46
N PHE A 177 0.67 -0.17 -1.33
CA PHE A 177 0.53 0.45 -0.01
C PHE A 177 1.88 0.69 0.66
N THR A 178 2.05 1.87 1.23
CA THR A 178 3.32 2.30 1.83
C THR A 178 3.36 2.04 3.35
N PHE A 179 4.46 1.48 3.81
CA PHE A 179 4.82 1.31 5.20
C PHE A 179 6.17 1.97 5.48
N LYS A 180 6.38 2.36 6.74
CA LYS A 180 7.59 3.00 7.20
C LYS A 180 8.26 2.16 8.26
N ILE A 181 9.50 1.83 8.04
CA ILE A 181 10.32 1.17 9.04
C ILE A 181 11.06 2.23 9.84
N HIS A 182 10.89 2.23 11.15
CA HIS A 182 11.62 3.06 12.09
C HIS A 182 12.72 2.22 12.77
N LYS A 183 13.50 2.85 13.66
CA LYS A 183 14.54 2.13 14.41
C LYS A 183 13.99 0.91 15.16
N ASN A 184 12.88 1.10 15.87
CA ASN A 184 12.34 0.12 16.83
C ASN A 184 10.89 -0.32 16.53
N THR A 185 10.30 0.12 15.42
CA THR A 185 8.98 -0.35 15.00
C THR A 185 8.78 -0.18 13.49
N ILE A 186 7.69 -0.73 12.98
CA ILE A 186 7.15 -0.45 11.65
C ILE A 186 5.78 0.21 11.79
N SER A 187 5.45 1.15 10.92
CA SER A 187 4.19 1.87 10.96
C SER A 187 3.58 2.02 9.56
N PRO A 188 2.24 2.05 9.42
CA PRO A 188 1.62 2.37 8.15
C PRO A 188 1.77 3.88 7.86
N ALA A 189 2.09 4.23 6.62
CA ALA A 189 2.24 5.63 6.22
C ALA A 189 0.88 6.35 6.23
N GLY A 190 0.87 7.59 6.72
CA GLY A 190 -0.32 8.41 6.89
C GLY A 190 -1.12 8.14 8.16
N ASN A 191 -0.54 7.44 9.13
CA ASN A 191 -1.16 7.24 10.43
C ASN A 191 -1.36 8.58 11.18
N VAL A 192 -2.17 8.57 12.24
CA VAL A 192 -2.52 9.78 13.01
C VAL A 192 -1.34 10.44 13.73
N THR A 193 -0.24 9.71 13.93
CA THR A 193 0.97 10.19 14.61
C THR A 193 2.01 10.76 13.64
N GLU A 194 1.78 10.68 12.33
CA GLU A 194 2.76 11.08 11.33
C GLU A 194 2.79 12.62 11.12
N PRO A 195 3.97 13.27 11.19
CA PRO A 195 4.04 14.74 11.21
C PRO A 195 4.01 15.42 9.83
N TYR A 196 4.51 14.78 8.76
CA TYR A 196 4.85 15.49 7.50
C TYR A 196 3.99 15.11 6.30
N TYR A 197 3.76 13.80 6.08
CA TYR A 197 2.92 13.27 5.01
C TYR A 197 1.67 12.63 5.61
N TYR A 198 0.81 13.43 6.24
CA TYR A 198 -0.44 12.95 6.83
C TYR A 198 -1.53 12.73 5.78
N PHE A 199 -2.50 11.89 6.11
CA PHE A 199 -3.62 11.47 5.25
C PHE A 199 -4.33 12.65 4.55
N ASP A 200 -4.70 13.70 5.32
CA ASP A 200 -5.42 14.87 4.80
C ASP A 200 -4.60 15.67 3.76
N ARG A 201 -3.29 15.42 3.58
CA ARG A 201 -2.46 16.08 2.58
C ARG A 201 -2.30 15.24 1.31
N VAL A 202 -1.92 13.98 1.46
CA VAL A 202 -1.43 13.14 0.34
C VAL A 202 -2.20 11.83 0.16
N CYS A 203 -3.46 11.75 0.63
CA CYS A 203 -4.39 10.67 0.29
C CYS A 203 -5.77 11.24 -0.08
N LYS A 204 -5.92 11.73 -1.30
CA LYS A 204 -7.17 12.35 -1.78
C LYS A 204 -7.41 12.04 -3.25
N ILE A 205 -8.59 11.50 -3.60
CA ILE A 205 -8.91 11.14 -4.99
C ILE A 205 -8.80 12.30 -5.99
N ASN A 206 -9.10 13.53 -5.55
CA ASN A 206 -9.05 14.75 -6.37
C ASN A 206 -7.97 15.73 -5.89
N ALA A 207 -6.76 15.25 -5.67
CA ALA A 207 -5.62 16.09 -5.29
C ALA A 207 -4.54 16.13 -6.36
N GLN A 208 -3.59 17.05 -6.16
CA GLN A 208 -2.34 17.13 -6.90
C GLN A 208 -1.62 15.78 -6.88
N ASN A 209 -1.09 15.39 -8.04
CA ASN A 209 -0.39 14.12 -8.25
C ASN A 209 0.95 14.05 -7.50
N GLU A 210 1.88 14.92 -7.87
CA GLU A 210 3.23 15.01 -7.31
C GLU A 210 3.44 16.38 -6.64
N PHE A 211 4.06 16.40 -5.47
CA PHE A 211 4.38 17.59 -4.69
C PHE A 211 5.86 17.95 -4.87
N TRP A 212 6.18 19.25 -4.74
CA TRP A 212 7.53 19.77 -4.94
C TRP A 212 8.56 19.25 -3.92
N ASP A 213 8.10 18.78 -2.76
CA ASP A 213 8.92 18.20 -1.69
C ASP A 213 9.12 16.67 -1.82
N GLY A 214 8.72 16.10 -2.96
CA GLY A 214 8.85 14.66 -3.25
C GLY A 214 7.67 13.82 -2.76
N GLY A 215 6.65 14.42 -2.15
CA GLY A 215 5.41 13.75 -1.83
C GLY A 215 4.66 13.31 -3.10
N VAL A 216 3.94 12.20 -3.03
CA VAL A 216 3.06 11.73 -4.11
C VAL A 216 1.72 11.28 -3.54
N ASN A 217 0.63 11.64 -4.22
CA ASN A 217 -0.70 11.27 -3.80
C ASN A 217 -0.88 9.76 -3.76
N GLY A 218 -1.41 9.24 -2.65
CA GLY A 218 -1.55 7.82 -2.37
C GLY A 218 -0.54 7.28 -1.36
N MET A 219 0.60 7.94 -1.18
CA MET A 219 1.69 7.41 -0.32
C MET A 219 1.31 7.30 1.17
N SER A 220 0.27 8.01 1.60
CA SER A 220 -0.18 8.05 3.00
C SER A 220 -1.61 7.52 3.18
N CYS A 221 -2.07 6.69 2.24
CA CYS A 221 -3.38 6.05 2.36
C CYS A 221 -3.37 4.81 3.27
N THR A 222 -2.22 4.16 3.48
CA THR A 222 -2.12 2.90 4.23
C THR A 222 -2.63 3.02 5.66
N GLY A 223 -2.27 4.10 6.35
CA GLY A 223 -2.70 4.37 7.72
C GLY A 223 -4.22 4.43 7.84
N TRP A 224 -4.88 4.96 6.81
CA TRP A 224 -6.33 5.04 6.78
C TRP A 224 -6.97 3.67 6.66
N VAL A 225 -6.44 2.84 5.74
CA VAL A 225 -6.92 1.48 5.51
C VAL A 225 -6.79 0.63 6.77
N ILE A 226 -5.66 0.73 7.47
CA ILE A 226 -5.43 -0.02 8.71
C ILE A 226 -6.34 0.48 9.84
N ALA A 227 -6.51 1.80 9.99
CA ALA A 227 -7.25 2.39 11.10
C ALA A 227 -8.79 2.33 10.94
N ASN A 228 -9.29 2.53 9.71
CA ASN A 228 -10.73 2.63 9.44
C ASN A 228 -11.31 1.41 8.72
N GLU A 229 -10.46 0.48 8.31
CA GLU A 229 -10.84 -0.76 7.63
C GLU A 229 -11.67 -0.56 6.36
N ASN A 230 -11.38 0.54 5.64
CA ASN A 230 -12.11 0.92 4.45
C ASN A 230 -11.23 1.67 3.44
N LEU A 231 -11.78 1.88 2.24
CA LEU A 231 -11.15 2.60 1.13
C LEU A 231 -12.01 3.80 0.71
N GLU A 232 -12.74 4.42 1.64
CA GLU A 232 -13.69 5.51 1.36
C GLU A 232 -13.04 6.73 0.68
N TYR A 233 -11.72 6.91 0.88
CA TYR A 233 -10.95 7.95 0.17
C TYR A 233 -10.91 7.77 -1.35
N LEU A 234 -11.32 6.61 -1.86
CA LEU A 234 -11.51 6.35 -3.29
C LEU A 234 -12.87 6.84 -3.82
N HIS A 235 -13.79 7.25 -2.95
CA HIS A 235 -15.17 7.55 -3.34
C HIS A 235 -15.59 9.00 -3.05
N CYS A 236 -14.99 9.63 -2.04
CA CYS A 236 -15.32 11.01 -1.69
C CYS A 236 -14.15 11.82 -1.15
N THR A 237 -14.38 13.12 -1.01
CA THR A 237 -13.46 14.09 -0.42
C THR A 237 -13.97 14.55 0.95
N GLY A 238 -13.11 15.23 1.73
CA GLY A 238 -13.47 15.76 3.04
C GLY A 238 -13.44 14.75 4.19
N LEU A 239 -12.83 13.59 3.96
CA LEU A 239 -12.49 12.62 4.99
C LEU A 239 -11.36 13.16 5.87
N SER A 240 -11.39 12.79 7.15
CA SER A 240 -10.34 13.10 8.13
C SER A 240 -10.53 12.21 9.34
N TYR A 241 -9.41 11.78 9.96
CA TYR A 241 -9.45 10.93 11.16
C TYR A 241 -10.26 11.53 12.33
N LYS A 242 -10.36 12.87 12.40
CA LYS A 242 -11.05 13.57 13.50
C LYS A 242 -12.52 13.89 13.22
N ARG A 243 -12.99 13.77 11.97
CA ARG A 243 -14.30 14.28 11.56
C ARG A 243 -15.15 13.20 10.89
N ASN A 244 -14.82 12.86 9.65
CA ASN A 244 -15.64 11.97 8.82
C ASN A 244 -14.77 10.83 8.32
N THR A 245 -15.17 9.59 8.64
CA THR A 245 -14.46 8.36 8.24
C THR A 245 -15.19 7.56 7.16
N LYS A 246 -16.35 8.06 6.71
CA LYS A 246 -17.19 7.47 5.67
C LYS A 246 -17.74 8.57 4.77
N CYS A 247 -17.95 8.24 3.50
CA CYS A 247 -18.67 9.09 2.58
C CYS A 247 -20.13 9.26 3.02
N LYS A 248 -20.71 10.41 2.69
CA LYS A 248 -22.13 10.72 2.96
C LYS A 248 -23.01 10.20 1.84
#